data_AF-A0A372JMX0-F1
#
_entry.id   AF-A0A372JMX0-F1
#
_cell.length_a   1.000
_cell.length_b   1.000
_cell.length_c   1.000
_cell.angle_alpha   90.00
_cell.angle_beta   90.00
_cell.angle_gamma   90.00
#
_symmetry.space_group_name_H-M   'P 1'
#
loop_
_entity.id
_entity.type
_entity.pdbx_description
1 polymer ?
#
loop_
_entity_poly.entity_id
_entity_poly.type
_entity_poly.pdbx_seq_one_letter_code
_entity_poly.pdbx_strand_id
1 'polypeptide(L)' 'ARPLRRTIQREIEDNLSEKILYGELTAGQIVIVGTEGTGETAKFTFRGVPKPNGVPDSPPPIEGAVNFNKD' A
#
# COMPACT_ATOMS: atom_id res chain seq x y z
N ALA A 1 -15.15 -2.40 15.97
CA ALA A 1 -14.25 -3.29 15.20
C ALA A 1 -12.86 -3.45 15.83
N ARG A 2 -12.78 -3.75 17.15
CA ARG A 2 -11.48 -4.03 17.81
C ARG A 2 -10.70 -5.20 17.19
N PRO A 3 -11.34 -6.29 16.71
CA PRO A 3 -10.63 -7.40 16.09
C PRO A 3 -9.82 -6.97 14.86
N LEU A 4 -10.45 -6.26 13.92
CA LEU A 4 -9.79 -5.82 12.68
C LEU A 4 -8.60 -4.89 12.96
N ARG A 5 -8.75 -3.97 13.91
CA ARG A 5 -7.66 -3.07 14.31
C ARG A 5 -6.45 -3.84 14.82
N ARG A 6 -6.66 -4.89 15.62
CA ARG A 6 -5.56 -5.73 16.14
C ARG A 6 -4.89 -6.53 15.04
N THR A 7 -5.64 -6.99 14.05
CA THR A 7 -5.07 -7.68 12.88
C THR A 7 -4.17 -6.73 12.09
N ILE A 8 -4.63 -5.51 11.79
CA ILE A 8 -3.79 -4.51 11.10
C ILE A 8 -2.54 -4.17 11.91
N GLN A 9 -2.69 -3.98 13.23
CA GLN A 9 -1.56 -3.72 14.12
C GLN A 9 -0.49 -4.81 14.00
N ARG A 10 -0.88 -6.08 14.20
CA ARG A 10 0.04 -7.23 14.22
C ARG A 10 0.63 -7.52 12.85
N GLU A 11 -0.19 -7.56 11.80
CA GLU A 11 0.24 -8.00 10.48
C GLU A 11 0.97 -6.91 9.71
N ILE A 12 0.66 -5.63 9.97
CA ILE A 12 1.18 -4.50 9.19
C ILE A 12 2.05 -3.59 10.06
N GLU A 13 1.51 -3.00 11.13
CA GLU A 13 2.21 -1.94 11.88
C GLU A 13 3.44 -2.45 12.63
N ASP A 14 3.38 -3.66 13.20
CA ASP A 14 4.50 -4.27 13.91
C ASP A 14 5.66 -4.57 12.93
N ASN A 15 5.37 -5.15 11.75
CA ASN A 15 6.36 -5.41 10.69
C ASN A 15 7.00 -4.11 10.16
N LEU A 16 6.21 -3.05 9.96
CA LEU A 16 6.73 -1.76 9.54
C LEU A 16 7.68 -1.17 10.59
N SER A 17 7.32 -1.28 11.87
CA SER A 17 8.15 -0.77 12.97
C SER A 17 9.50 -1.46 13.03
N GLU A 18 9.53 -2.78 12.86
CA GLU A 18 10.78 -3.55 12.80
C GLU A 18 11.67 -3.15 11.61
N LYS A 19 11.08 -2.98 10.42
CA LYS A 19 11.80 -2.54 9.22
C LYS A 19 12.37 -1.13 9.32
N ILE A 20 11.66 -0.23 10.01
CA ILE A 20 12.17 1.11 10.32
C ILE A 20 13.31 1.03 11.33
N LEU A 21 13.17 0.20 12.37
CA LEU A 21 14.19 0.03 13.41
C LEU A 21 15.52 -0.46 12.83
N TYR A 22 15.49 -1.38 11.86
CA TYR A 22 16.68 -1.87 11.17
C TYR A 22 17.14 -1.01 9.99
N GLY A 23 16.44 0.09 9.68
CA GLY A 23 16.80 1.00 8.59
C GLY A 23 16.52 0.49 7.18
N GLU A 24 15.75 -0.60 7.03
CA GLU A 24 15.29 -1.09 5.72
C GLU A 24 14.27 -0.14 5.08
N LEU A 25 13.46 0.52 5.92
CA LEU A 25 12.53 1.57 5.53
C LEU A 25 12.95 2.88 6.21
N THR A 26 13.00 3.95 5.43
CA THR A 26 13.43 5.26 5.91
C THR A 26 12.34 6.31 5.74
N ALA A 27 12.47 7.41 6.47
CA ALA A 27 11.57 8.56 6.35
C ALA A 27 11.49 9.06 4.89
N GLY A 28 10.30 9.49 4.49
CA GLY A 28 10.05 10.04 3.14
C GLY A 28 9.77 9.00 2.06
N GLN A 29 9.85 7.70 2.36
CA GLN A 29 9.42 6.65 1.45
C GLN A 29 7.90 6.44 1.52
N ILE A 30 7.30 6.16 0.37
CA ILE A 30 5.97 5.54 0.27
C ILE A 30 6.18 4.02 0.40
N VAL A 31 5.45 3.37 1.31
CA VAL A 31 5.55 1.92 1.47
C VAL A 31 4.43 1.24 0.69
N ILE A 32 4.81 0.43 -0.29
CA ILE A 32 3.89 -0.44 -1.03
C ILE A 32 3.77 -1.76 -0.25
N VAL A 33 2.53 -2.08 0.15
CA VAL A 33 2.18 -3.35 0.80
C VAL A 33 1.50 -4.24 -0.24
N GLY A 34 2.06 -5.41 -0.46
CA GLY A 34 1.52 -6.43 -1.37
C GLY A 34 1.41 -7.78 -0.68
N THR A 35 1.06 -8.81 -1.44
CA THR A 35 1.00 -10.19 -0.95
C THR A 35 1.76 -11.11 -1.88
N GLU A 36 2.51 -12.05 -1.30
CA GLU A 36 3.10 -13.18 -2.01
C GLU A 36 2.36 -14.46 -1.62
N GLY A 37 2.08 -15.32 -2.60
CA GLY A 37 1.26 -16.52 -2.42
C GLY A 37 -0.24 -16.25 -2.46
N THR A 38 -1.04 -17.27 -2.11
CA THR A 38 -2.50 -17.23 -2.17
C THR A 38 -3.14 -17.88 -0.96
N GLY A 39 -4.43 -17.59 -0.75
CA GLY A 39 -5.22 -18.15 0.35
C GLY A 39 -4.71 -17.76 1.73
N GLU A 40 -4.94 -18.61 2.72
CA GLU A 40 -4.53 -18.37 4.12
C GLU A 40 -3.01 -18.34 4.33
N THR A 41 -2.24 -18.83 3.36
CA THR A 41 -0.77 -18.84 3.42
C THR A 41 -0.11 -17.61 2.81
N ALA A 42 -0.91 -16.69 2.26
CA ALA A 42 -0.40 -15.46 1.66
C ALA A 42 0.34 -14.63 2.73
N LYS A 43 1.51 -14.12 2.35
CA LYS A 43 2.35 -13.30 3.24
C LYS A 43 2.39 -11.88 2.73
N PHE A 44 2.30 -10.90 3.63
CA PHE A 44 2.49 -9.51 3.26
C PHE A 44 3.95 -9.24 2.88
N THR A 45 4.14 -8.51 1.79
CA THR A 45 5.43 -8.01 1.34
C THR A 45 5.45 -6.49 1.46
N PHE A 46 6.60 -5.93 1.86
CA PHE A 46 6.76 -4.50 2.08
C PHE A 46 7.90 -3.96 1.24
N ARG A 47 7.64 -2.89 0.48
CA ARG A 47 8.66 -2.22 -0.34
C ARG A 47 8.59 -0.71 -0.16
N GLY A 48 9.68 -0.11 0.30
CA GLY A 48 9.84 1.34 0.32
C GLY A 48 10.19 1.86 -1.07
N VAL A 49 9.41 2.81 -1.58
CA VAL A 49 9.72 3.56 -2.80
C VAL A 49 9.88 5.03 -2.45
N PRO A 50 10.88 5.74 -2.99
CA PRO A 50 10.99 7.19 -2.79
C PRO A 50 9.70 7.88 -3.21
N LYS A 51 9.24 8.85 -2.41
CA LYS A 51 8.11 9.68 -2.81
C LYS A 51 8.44 10.37 -4.14
N PRO A 52 7.61 10.24 -5.20
CA PRO A 52 7.84 10.93 -6.46
C PRO A 52 7.88 12.45 -6.26
N ASN A 53 8.86 13.12 -6.84
CA ASN A 53 8.87 14.57 -6.94
C ASN A 53 7.82 14.99 -7.98
N GLY A 54 6.68 15.51 -7.51
CA GLY A 54 5.58 15.94 -8.37
C GLY A 54 4.66 14.80 -8.77
N VAL A 55 3.68 14.50 -7.90
CA VAL A 55 2.47 13.82 -8.37
C VAL A 55 1.63 14.90 -9.05
N PRO A 56 1.19 14.73 -10.32
CA PRO A 56 0.25 15.67 -10.92
C PRO A 56 -1.00 15.77 -10.04
N ASP A 57 -1.49 16.99 -9.80
CA ASP A 57 -2.67 17.27 -8.95
C ASP A 57 -3.96 16.61 -9.44
N SER A 58 -3.95 15.97 -10.60
CA SER A 58 -5.07 15.23 -11.15
C SER A 58 -4.63 13.85 -11.64
N PRO A 59 -5.40 12.78 -11.35
CA PRO A 59 -5.17 11.46 -11.91
C PRO A 59 -5.10 11.53 -13.45
N PRO A 60 -4.29 10.69 -14.10
CA PRO A 60 -4.30 10.60 -15.55
C PRO A 60 -5.73 10.27 -16.03
N PRO A 61 -6.19 10.85 -17.16
CA PRO A 61 -7.46 10.49 -17.75
C PRO A 61 -7.52 8.96 -17.95
N ILE A 62 -8.53 8.33 -17.38
CA ILE A 62 -8.85 6.93 -17.64
C ILE A 62 -9.31 6.81 -19.10
N GLU A 63 -8.41 6.38 -19.99
CA GLU A 63 -8.79 5.99 -21.35
C GLU A 63 -9.74 4.79 -21.28
N GLY A 64 -11.00 5.00 -21.65
CA GLY A 64 -12.00 3.93 -21.77
C GLY A 64 -13.28 4.08 -20.94
N ALA A 65 -13.49 5.19 -20.23
CA ALA A 65 -14.80 5.48 -19.63
C ALA A 65 -15.82 5.81 -20.73
N VAL A 66 -16.44 4.78 -21.31
CA VAL A 66 -17.61 4.92 -22.17
C VAL A 66 -18.80 5.38 -21.32
N ASN A 67 -19.25 6.62 -21.55
CA ASN A 67 -20.47 7.14 -20.95
C ASN A 67 -21.68 6.46 -21.62
N PHE A 68 -22.30 5.50 -20.93
CA PHE A 68 -23.53 4.82 -21.37
C PHE A 68 -24.81 5.64 -21.17
N ASN A 69 -24.71 6.91 -20.80
CA ASN A 69 -25.86 7.80 -20.73
C ASN A 69 -25.94 8.66 -21.99
N LYS A 70 -26.50 8.07 -23.04
CA LYS A 70 -27.17 8.82 -24.10
C LYS A 70 -28.50 8.12 -24.37
N ASP A 71 -29.54 8.92 -24.32
CA ASP A 71 -30.98 8.61 -24.38
C ASP A 71 -31.39 7.40 -25.24
#